data_AF-A0A382DZE0-F1
#
_entry.id   AF-A0A382DZE0-F1
#
_cell.length_a   1.000
_cell.length_b   1.000
_cell.length_c   1.000
_cell.angle_alpha   90.00
_cell.angle_beta   90.00
_cell.angle_gamma   90.00
#
_symmetry.space_group_name_H-M   'P 1'
#
loop_
_entity.id
_entity.type
_entity.pdbx_description
1 polymer ?
#
loop_
_entity_poly.entity_id
_entity_poly.type
_entity_poly.pdbx_seq_one_letter_code
_entity_poly.pdbx_strand_id
1 'polypeptide(L)'
;MFNRAGIIFFSLLVSSVAFAKKPKFSDQQVAAMAPKYFARDHLSPPLKRVRIYPEENKKVFELEIEVNRNRYEGEMEYAVGAMSSICQYARIPFDRFVVVMVPTHRGQDVERLEATAACSINYFVHKRVKYQRWVEKCTSITTL
;
A
#
# COMPACT_ATOMS: atom_id res chain seq x y z
N MET A 1 -21.94 55.83 -5.22
CA MET A 1 -21.26 55.24 -6.39
C MET A 1 -20.24 54.24 -5.88
N PHE A 2 -20.63 52.97 -5.75
CA PHE A 2 -19.70 51.90 -5.35
C PHE A 2 -18.83 51.53 -6.54
N ASN A 3 -17.52 51.60 -6.33
CA ASN A 3 -16.48 51.49 -7.35
C ASN A 3 -16.47 50.06 -7.92
N ARG A 4 -17.06 49.88 -9.11
CA ARG A 4 -17.19 48.57 -9.81
C ARG A 4 -15.84 47.89 -10.12
N ALA A 5 -14.74 48.63 -10.05
CA ALA A 5 -13.38 48.12 -10.31
C ALA A 5 -12.82 47.20 -9.21
N GLY A 6 -13.22 47.38 -7.94
CA GLY A 6 -12.70 46.59 -6.82
C GLY A 6 -13.27 45.16 -6.75
N ILE A 7 -14.48 44.95 -7.27
CA ILE A 7 -15.15 43.64 -7.26
C ILE A 7 -14.57 42.71 -8.34
N ILE A 8 -14.14 43.27 -9.47
CA ILE A 8 -13.57 42.51 -10.60
C ILE A 8 -12.16 41.98 -10.25
N PHE A 9 -11.40 42.71 -9.43
CA PHE A 9 -10.05 42.29 -9.04
C PHE A 9 -10.05 41.16 -8.00
N PHE A 10 -11.07 41.06 -7.15
CA PHE A 10 -11.19 39.97 -6.17
C PHE A 10 -11.66 38.65 -6.80
N SER A 11 -12.35 38.70 -7.95
CA SER A 11 -12.80 37.51 -8.68
C SER A 11 -11.70 36.76 -9.45
N LEU A 12 -10.51 37.35 -9.63
CA LEU A 12 -9.41 36.77 -10.41
C LEU A 12 -8.38 35.97 -9.58
N LEU A 13 -8.50 35.97 -8.26
CA LEU A 13 -7.60 35.23 -7.36
C LEU A 13 -8.10 33.83 -6.97
N VAL A 14 -9.30 33.42 -7.40
CA VAL A 14 -9.94 32.17 -6.93
C VAL A 14 -9.73 30.99 -7.90
N SER A 15 -9.18 31.19 -9.09
CA SER A 15 -9.19 30.19 -10.17
C SER A 15 -7.94 29.31 -10.31
N SER A 16 -6.95 29.39 -9.41
CA SER A 16 -5.71 28.59 -9.49
C SER A 16 -5.53 27.56 -8.37
N VAL A 17 -6.61 27.05 -7.76
CA VAL A 17 -6.58 25.70 -7.16
C VAL A 17 -6.51 24.68 -8.29
N ALA A 18 -5.35 24.59 -8.92
CA ALA A 18 -5.01 23.47 -9.78
C ALA A 18 -5.11 22.21 -8.94
N PHE A 19 -6.16 21.42 -9.16
CA PHE A 19 -6.26 20.07 -8.63
C PHE A 19 -5.06 19.28 -9.16
N ALA A 20 -3.97 19.25 -8.40
CA ALA A 20 -2.79 18.46 -8.72
C ALA A 20 -3.24 17.01 -8.83
N LYS A 21 -3.28 16.49 -10.06
CA LYS A 21 -3.66 15.10 -10.32
C LYS A 21 -2.69 14.22 -9.53
N LYS A 22 -3.22 13.32 -8.69
CA LYS A 22 -2.38 12.41 -7.90
C LYS A 22 -1.33 11.76 -8.81
N PRO A 23 -0.06 11.72 -8.40
CA PRO A 23 0.99 11.14 -9.21
C PRO A 23 0.64 9.68 -9.50
N LYS A 24 0.86 9.26 -10.75
CA LYS A 24 0.62 7.89 -11.21
C LYS A 24 1.96 7.24 -11.53
N PHE A 25 2.35 6.24 -10.75
CA PHE A 25 3.66 5.59 -10.84
C PHE A 25 3.60 4.31 -11.68
N SER A 26 4.64 4.06 -12.47
CA SER A 26 4.83 2.79 -13.17
C SER A 26 5.16 1.66 -12.19
N ASP A 27 5.07 0.42 -12.63
CA ASP A 27 5.35 -0.76 -11.80
C ASP A 27 6.79 -0.75 -11.28
N GLN A 28 7.73 -0.35 -12.12
CA GLN A 28 9.13 -0.17 -11.72
C GLN A 28 9.28 0.91 -10.64
N GLN A 29 8.55 2.02 -10.76
CA GLN A 29 8.57 3.07 -9.74
C GLN A 29 7.92 2.59 -8.43
N VAL A 30 6.80 1.86 -8.50
CA VAL A 30 6.15 1.24 -7.34
C VAL A 30 7.10 0.26 -6.65
N ALA A 31 7.76 -0.63 -7.38
CA ALA A 31 8.74 -1.56 -6.82
C ALA A 31 9.90 -0.82 -6.14
N ALA A 32 10.41 0.27 -6.74
CA ALA A 32 11.47 1.09 -6.16
C ALA A 32 11.04 1.90 -4.92
N MET A 33 9.73 2.08 -4.69
CA MET A 33 9.21 2.75 -3.50
C MET A 33 9.19 1.85 -2.27
N ALA A 34 8.97 0.55 -2.42
CA ALA A 34 8.85 -0.36 -1.29
C ALA A 34 10.11 -0.36 -0.39
N PRO A 35 11.34 -0.57 -0.91
CA PRO A 35 12.54 -0.51 -0.07
C PRO A 35 12.70 0.85 0.63
N LYS A 36 12.37 1.95 -0.05
CA LYS A 36 12.42 3.31 0.52
C LYS A 36 11.34 3.56 1.57
N TYR A 37 10.22 2.86 1.51
CA TYR A 37 9.16 2.97 2.50
C TYR A 37 9.59 2.26 3.78
N PHE A 38 10.08 1.02 3.66
CA PHE A 38 10.56 0.22 4.80
C PHE A 38 11.77 0.90 5.47
N ALA A 39 12.75 1.37 4.71
CA ALA A 39 13.94 2.01 5.26
C ALA A 39 13.67 3.31 6.05
N ARG A 40 12.47 3.90 5.95
CA ARG A 40 12.08 5.09 6.71
C ARG A 40 11.61 4.79 8.13
N ASP A 41 11.22 3.54 8.41
CA ASP A 41 10.72 3.13 9.71
C ASP A 41 11.64 2.06 10.30
N HIS A 42 12.30 2.41 11.41
CA HIS A 42 13.21 1.50 12.11
C HIS A 42 12.50 0.30 12.76
N LEU A 43 11.17 0.37 12.90
CA LEU A 43 10.33 -0.73 13.37
C LEU A 43 9.79 -1.60 12.23
N SER A 44 10.12 -1.29 10.97
CA SER A 44 9.70 -2.12 9.84
C SER A 44 10.38 -3.49 9.87
N PRO A 45 9.67 -4.56 9.47
CA PRO A 45 10.30 -5.87 9.33
C PRO A 45 11.32 -5.84 8.19
N PRO A 46 12.42 -6.61 8.27
CA PRO A 46 13.41 -6.63 7.20
C PRO A 46 12.81 -7.08 5.86
N LEU A 47 12.82 -6.19 4.87
CA LEU A 47 12.35 -6.49 3.50
C LEU A 47 13.43 -7.27 2.74
N LYS A 48 13.11 -8.50 2.33
CA LYS A 48 14.01 -9.40 1.58
C LYS A 48 13.83 -9.28 0.09
N ARG A 49 12.60 -9.16 -0.39
CA ARG A 49 12.29 -9.18 -1.82
C ARG A 49 11.08 -8.35 -2.17
N VAL A 50 11.11 -7.82 -3.39
CA VAL A 50 10.01 -7.08 -4.01
C VAL A 50 9.78 -7.65 -5.40
N ARG A 51 8.55 -8.07 -5.71
CA ARG A 51 8.20 -8.61 -7.02
C ARG A 51 6.85 -8.06 -7.48
N ILE A 52 6.74 -7.81 -8.78
CA ILE A 52 5.48 -7.51 -9.44
C ILE A 52 5.36 -8.47 -10.61
N TYR A 53 4.26 -9.21 -10.67
CA TYR A 53 4.06 -10.22 -11.70
C TYR A 53 2.56 -10.45 -11.98
N PRO A 54 2.19 -10.93 -13.18
CA PRO A 54 0.85 -11.41 -13.45
C PRO A 54 0.68 -12.85 -12.93
N GLU A 55 -0.48 -13.15 -12.36
CA GLU A 55 -0.87 -14.49 -11.91
C GLU A 55 -2.38 -14.65 -12.08
N GLU A 56 -2.81 -15.64 -12.87
CA GLU A 56 -4.23 -15.89 -13.18
C GLU A 56 -4.96 -14.63 -13.69
N ASN A 57 -4.33 -13.89 -14.62
CA ASN A 57 -4.83 -12.60 -15.13
C ASN A 57 -4.98 -11.49 -14.09
N LYS A 58 -4.47 -11.68 -12.86
CA LYS A 58 -4.43 -10.64 -11.82
C LYS A 58 -3.02 -10.10 -11.70
N LYS A 59 -2.90 -8.79 -11.52
CA LYS A 59 -1.64 -8.13 -11.24
C LYS A 59 -1.32 -8.22 -9.75
N VAL A 60 -0.21 -8.89 -9.43
CA VAL A 60 0.23 -9.17 -8.06
C VAL A 60 1.39 -8.25 -7.70
N PHE A 61 1.33 -7.68 -6.50
CA PHE A 61 2.48 -7.12 -5.82
C PHE A 61 2.86 -8.05 -4.67
N GLU A 62 4.09 -8.56 -4.66
CA GLU A 62 4.60 -9.48 -3.63
C GLU A 62 5.76 -8.84 -2.88
N LEU A 63 5.69 -8.88 -1.55
CA LEU A 63 6.79 -8.55 -0.66
C LEU A 63 7.19 -9.80 0.12
N GLU A 64 8.49 -10.06 0.22
CA GLU A 64 9.04 -11.07 1.12
C GLU A 64 9.67 -10.34 2.29
N ILE A 65 9.21 -10.65 3.50
CA ILE A 65 9.69 -10.04 4.75
C ILE A 65 10.23 -11.14 5.67
N GLU A 66 11.23 -10.80 6.48
CA GLU A 66 11.64 -11.66 7.58
C GLU A 66 10.79 -11.38 8.81
N VAL A 67 10.32 -12.44 9.46
CA VAL A 67 9.48 -12.37 10.66
C VAL A 67 10.09 -13.17 11.81
N ASN A 68 9.85 -12.72 13.04
CA ASN A 68 10.18 -13.49 14.24
C ASN A 68 8.90 -14.03 14.87
N ARG A 69 8.76 -15.36 15.03
CA ARG A 69 7.54 -15.98 15.58
C ARG A 69 7.15 -15.49 16.99
N ASN A 70 8.09 -14.95 17.78
CA ASN A 70 7.74 -14.34 19.07
C ASN A 70 7.03 -12.98 18.93
N ARG A 71 6.99 -12.42 17.71
CA ARG A 71 6.42 -11.12 17.36
C ARG A 71 5.79 -11.11 15.97
N TYR A 72 4.75 -11.90 15.71
CA TYR A 72 3.79 -11.55 14.65
C TYR A 72 2.99 -10.26 15.02
N GLU A 73 3.66 -9.27 15.61
CA GLU A 73 3.20 -8.02 16.22
C GLU A 73 2.91 -6.97 15.13
N GLY A 74 2.08 -7.32 14.15
CA GLY A 74 1.68 -6.36 13.14
C GLY A 74 2.64 -6.22 11.96
N GLU A 75 3.68 -7.05 11.84
CA GLU A 75 4.60 -7.03 10.69
C GLU A 75 3.87 -7.32 9.36
N MET A 76 2.90 -8.23 9.40
CA MET A 76 2.00 -8.53 8.30
C MET A 76 1.16 -7.30 7.92
N GLU A 77 0.49 -6.69 8.90
CA GLU A 77 -0.30 -5.47 8.74
C GLU A 77 0.56 -4.30 8.26
N TYR A 78 1.80 -4.19 8.75
CA TYR A 78 2.76 -3.20 8.31
C TYR A 78 3.06 -3.36 6.82
N ALA A 79 3.39 -4.58 6.39
CA ALA A 79 3.70 -4.85 4.99
C ALA A 79 2.50 -4.53 4.08
N VAL A 80 1.30 -5.00 4.42
CA VAL A 80 0.08 -4.70 3.64
C VAL A 80 -0.26 -3.21 3.68
N GLY A 81 -0.05 -2.54 4.81
CA GLY A 81 -0.21 -1.10 4.97
C GLY A 81 0.76 -0.31 4.09
N ALA A 82 2.03 -0.72 4.03
CA ALA A 82 3.03 -0.15 3.14
C ALA A 82 2.64 -0.33 1.66
N MET A 83 2.24 -1.54 1.27
CA MET A 83 1.75 -1.83 -0.08
C MET A 83 0.53 -0.96 -0.42
N SER A 84 -0.42 -0.83 0.49
CA SER A 84 -1.60 0.01 0.32
C SER A 84 -1.25 1.49 0.13
N SER A 85 -0.34 2.00 0.95
CA SER A 85 0.14 3.39 0.89
C SER A 85 0.85 3.72 -0.41
N ILE A 86 1.63 2.78 -0.97
CA ILE A 86 2.36 2.95 -2.23
C ILE A 86 1.42 2.78 -3.42
N CYS A 87 0.68 1.67 -3.47
CA CYS A 87 -0.09 1.25 -4.65
C CYS A 87 -1.34 2.10 -4.91
N GLN A 88 -1.81 2.90 -3.95
CA GLN A 88 -2.89 3.87 -4.21
C GLN A 88 -2.53 4.89 -5.31
N TYR A 89 -1.23 5.05 -5.58
CA TYR A 89 -0.68 5.94 -6.60
C TYR A 89 -0.19 5.19 -7.84
N ALA A 90 -0.47 3.89 -7.97
CA ALA A 90 -0.07 3.13 -9.16
C ALA A 90 -0.84 3.60 -10.39
N ARG A 91 -0.16 3.64 -11.55
CA ARG A 91 -0.77 3.98 -12.84
C ARG A 91 -1.81 2.95 -13.26
N ILE A 92 -1.48 1.67 -13.09
CA ILE A 92 -2.36 0.52 -13.29
C ILE A 92 -2.61 -0.10 -11.92
N PRO A 93 -3.86 -0.18 -11.45
CA PRO A 93 -4.20 -0.77 -10.15
C PRO A 93 -3.68 -2.20 -10.02
N PHE A 94 -3.38 -2.59 -8.78
CA PHE A 94 -3.08 -3.97 -8.43
C PHE A 94 -4.36 -4.68 -8.02
N ASP A 95 -4.42 -5.99 -8.28
CA ASP A 95 -5.55 -6.83 -7.88
C ASP A 95 -5.27 -7.52 -6.54
N ARG A 96 -4.03 -8.01 -6.37
CA ARG A 96 -3.60 -8.77 -5.20
C ARG A 96 -2.31 -8.21 -4.60
N PHE A 97 -2.28 -8.23 -3.28
CA PHE A 97 -1.08 -8.11 -2.48
C PHE A 97 -0.74 -9.48 -1.91
N VAL A 98 0.55 -9.84 -1.98
CA VAL A 98 1.07 -11.05 -1.38
C VAL A 98 2.19 -10.66 -0.41
N VAL A 99 2.16 -11.20 0.80
CA VAL A 99 3.25 -11.09 1.76
C VAL A 99 3.73 -12.48 2.08
N VAL A 100 5.00 -12.76 1.77
CA VAL A 100 5.69 -13.99 2.15
C VAL A 100 6.49 -13.70 3.42
N MET A 101 6.09 -14.35 4.51
CA MET A 101 6.66 -14.18 5.84
C MET A 101 7.63 -15.31 6.11
N VAL A 102 8.93 -15.01 6.00
CA VAL A 102 10.01 -15.99 6.18
C VAL A 102 10.51 -15.91 7.62
N PRO A 103 10.40 -16.98 8.42
CA PRO A 103 10.84 -16.95 9.80
C PRO A 103 12.37 -16.85 9.92
N THR A 104 12.87 -16.08 10.89
CA THR A 104 14.32 -15.98 11.18
C THR A 104 14.93 -17.32 11.63
N HIS A 105 14.14 -18.18 12.29
CA HIS A 105 14.61 -19.46 12.82
C HIS A 105 14.32 -20.63 11.87
N ARG A 106 15.32 -21.50 11.68
CA ARG A 106 15.17 -22.72 10.86
C ARG A 106 14.15 -23.68 11.49
N GLY A 107 13.42 -24.40 10.65
CA GLY A 107 12.41 -25.38 11.06
C GLY A 107 11.04 -24.78 11.38
N GLN A 108 10.85 -23.49 11.14
CA GLN A 108 9.56 -22.82 11.16
C GLN A 108 9.03 -22.70 9.73
N ASP A 109 7.73 -22.92 9.58
CA ASP A 109 7.03 -22.83 8.30
C ASP A 109 6.97 -21.39 7.81
N VAL A 110 7.10 -21.24 6.49
CA VAL A 110 6.90 -19.97 5.79
C VAL A 110 5.41 -19.75 5.64
N GLU A 111 4.95 -18.55 5.92
CA GLU A 111 3.54 -18.19 5.74
C GLU A 111 3.38 -17.26 4.55
N ARG A 112 2.31 -17.48 3.78
CA ARG A 112 1.91 -16.64 2.67
C ARG A 112 0.56 -16.02 2.99
N LEU A 113 0.54 -14.70 3.11
CA LEU A 113 -0.68 -13.92 3.14
C LEU A 113 -1.02 -13.46 1.73
N GLU A 114 -2.25 -13.70 1.29
CA GLU A 114 -2.83 -13.02 0.14
C GLU A 114 -3.89 -12.03 0.60
N ALA A 115 -3.89 -10.83 0.02
CA ALA A 115 -4.86 -9.79 0.31
C ALA A 115 -5.40 -9.12 -0.95
N THR A 116 -6.69 -8.78 -0.96
CA THR A 116 -7.28 -7.99 -2.06
C THR A 116 -6.77 -6.56 -1.98
N ALA A 117 -6.06 -6.09 -3.02
CA ALA A 117 -5.39 -4.79 -3.01
C ALA A 117 -6.38 -3.63 -2.79
N ALA A 118 -7.51 -3.63 -3.50
CA ALA A 118 -8.54 -2.59 -3.36
C ALA A 118 -9.16 -2.57 -1.96
N CYS A 119 -9.39 -3.73 -1.34
CA CYS A 119 -9.93 -3.79 0.03
C CYS A 119 -8.90 -3.31 1.05
N SER A 120 -7.64 -3.73 0.91
CA SER A 120 -6.55 -3.30 1.78
C SER A 120 -6.31 -1.79 1.71
N ILE A 121 -6.34 -1.18 0.51
CA ILE A 121 -6.28 0.28 0.36
C ILE A 121 -7.47 0.95 1.05
N ASN A 122 -8.68 0.40 0.91
CA ASN A 122 -9.86 0.94 1.60
C ASN A 122 -9.75 0.85 3.13
N TYR A 123 -9.09 -0.18 3.67
CA TYR A 123 -8.84 -0.32 5.09
C TYR A 123 -7.71 0.62 5.57
N PHE A 124 -6.50 0.46 5.04
CA PHE A 124 -5.31 1.16 5.54
C PHE A 124 -5.28 2.64 5.18
N VAL A 125 -5.71 3.02 3.98
CA VAL A 125 -5.60 4.40 3.47
C VAL A 125 -6.91 5.15 3.63
N HIS A 126 -8.02 4.61 3.13
CA HIS A 126 -9.29 5.35 3.09
C HIS A 126 -10.14 5.20 4.35
N LYS A 127 -9.79 4.29 5.26
CA LYS A 127 -10.53 4.01 6.51
C LYS A 127 -12.02 3.70 6.29
N ARG A 128 -12.36 3.06 5.15
CA ARG A 128 -13.73 2.70 4.75
C ARG A 128 -14.14 1.28 5.12
N VAL A 129 -13.18 0.44 5.48
CA VAL A 129 -13.38 -0.95 5.90
C VAL A 129 -12.96 -1.06 7.37
N LYS A 130 -13.69 -1.83 8.18
CA LYS A 130 -13.29 -2.12 9.57
C LYS A 130 -12.27 -3.26 9.60
N TYR A 131 -11.41 -3.28 10.61
CA TYR A 131 -10.37 -4.31 10.79
C TYR A 131 -10.92 -5.74 10.64
N GLN A 132 -11.96 -6.09 11.39
CA GLN A 132 -12.56 -7.42 11.35
C GLN A 132 -12.97 -7.84 9.93
N ARG A 133 -13.58 -6.93 9.17
CA ARG A 133 -13.98 -7.19 7.79
C ARG A 133 -12.76 -7.35 6.87
N TRP A 134 -11.71 -6.57 7.08
CA TRP A 134 -10.48 -6.70 6.30
C TRP A 134 -9.84 -8.07 6.53
N VAL A 135 -9.66 -8.49 7.79
CA VAL A 135 -9.08 -9.80 8.12
C VAL A 135 -9.94 -10.94 7.56
N GLU A 136 -11.24 -10.95 7.84
CA GLU A 136 -12.10 -12.09 7.50
C GLU A 136 -12.47 -12.21 6.02
N LYS A 137 -12.52 -11.09 5.29
CA LYS A 137 -13.05 -11.06 3.92
C LYS A 137 -12.06 -10.63 2.86
N CYS A 138 -10.94 -10.02 3.26
CA CYS A 138 -9.99 -9.47 2.32
C CYS A 138 -8.63 -10.12 2.38
N THR A 139 -8.38 -10.98 3.37
CA THR A 139 -7.11 -11.70 3.52
C THR A 139 -7.31 -13.20 3.62
N SER A 140 -6.30 -13.95 3.21
CA SER A 140 -6.17 -15.40 3.40
C SER A 140 -4.73 -15.72 3.74
N ILE A 141 -4.51 -16.57 4.75
CA ILE A 141 -3.17 -17.02 5.16
C ILE A 141 -3.06 -18.52 4.87
N THR A 142 -1.96 -18.91 4.24
CA THR A 142 -1.63 -20.30 3.98
C THR A 142 -0.19 -20.57 4.39
N THR A 143 0.03 -21.72 5.02
CA THR A 143 1.38 -22.23 5.31
C THR A 143 1.96 -22.92 4.07
N LEU A 144 3.20 -22.60 3.72
CA LEU A 144 3.92 -23.15 2.56
C LEU A 144 4.76 -24.38 2.91
#